data_AF-A0AAD9PP07-F1
#
_entry.id   AF-A0AAD9PP07-F1
#
_cell.length_a   1.000
_cell.length_b   1.000
_cell.length_c   1.000
_cell.angle_alpha   90.00
_cell.angle_beta   90.00
_cell.angle_gamma   90.00
#
_symmetry.space_group_name_H-M   'P 1'
#
loop_
_entity.id
_entity.type
_entity.pdbx_description
1 polymer ?
#
loop_
_entity_poly.entity_id
_entity_poly.type
_entity_poly.pdbx_seq_one_letter_code
_entity_poly.pdbx_strand_id
1 'polypeptide(L)'
;MDVDNKDCPPGPLSILEEAVRDNSQVLINCRSNRKILARVRFRSFLNNSLQVKAFDRHFNMILTDVREMWTETSKGGGKKQKFVNKDRYISRLFLRGDSVIVVLKSHK
;
A
#
# COMPACT_ATOMS: atom_id res chain seq x y z
N MET A 1 -11.54 -21.53 -27.97
CA MET A 1 -10.34 -21.61 -27.11
C MET A 1 -10.53 -20.54 -26.05
N ASP A 2 -11.21 -20.91 -24.99
CA ASP A 2 -11.46 -20.03 -23.85
C ASP A 2 -10.11 -19.67 -23.25
N VAL A 3 -9.72 -18.41 -23.43
CA VAL A 3 -8.55 -17.84 -22.78
C VAL A 3 -8.88 -17.88 -21.30
N ASP A 4 -8.33 -18.89 -20.62
CA ASP A 4 -8.36 -19.08 -19.18
C ASP A 4 -8.26 -17.71 -18.50
N ASN A 5 -9.39 -17.22 -17.98
CA ASN A 5 -9.47 -16.07 -17.10
C ASN A 5 -8.92 -16.48 -15.71
N LYS A 6 -7.78 -17.18 -15.70
CA LYS A 6 -7.06 -17.72 -14.54
C LYS A 6 -6.36 -16.65 -13.72
N ASP A 7 -6.34 -15.41 -14.22
CA ASP A 7 -5.72 -14.27 -13.55
C ASP A 7 -6.62 -13.58 -12.52
N CYS A 8 -7.90 -13.97 -12.36
CA CYS A 8 -8.76 -13.32 -11.38
C CYS A 8 -9.89 -14.22 -10.86
N PRO A 9 -9.60 -15.22 -10.00
CA PRO A 9 -10.65 -15.78 -9.15
C PRO A 9 -11.10 -14.73 -8.12
N PRO A 10 -12.41 -14.61 -7.83
CA PRO A 10 -12.90 -13.74 -6.76
C PRO A 10 -12.28 -14.18 -5.44
N GLY A 11 -11.28 -13.42 -4.98
CA GLY A 11 -10.46 -13.76 -3.83
C GLY A 11 -10.08 -12.51 -3.05
N PRO A 12 -9.43 -12.67 -1.89
CA PRO A 12 -9.11 -11.55 -1.00
C PRO A 12 -8.23 -10.45 -1.64
N LEU A 13 -7.56 -10.74 -2.75
CA LEU A 13 -6.76 -9.77 -3.52
C LEU A 13 -7.59 -8.87 -4.44
N SER A 14 -8.87 -9.18 -4.70
CA SER A 14 -9.74 -8.37 -5.56
C SER A 14 -9.92 -6.94 -5.04
N ILE A 15 -9.84 -6.74 -3.72
CA ILE A 15 -9.90 -5.42 -3.08
C ILE A 15 -8.76 -4.52 -3.56
N LEU A 16 -7.55 -5.08 -3.74
CA LEU A 16 -6.40 -4.34 -4.26
C LEU A 16 -6.56 -4.03 -5.75
N GLU A 17 -7.11 -4.96 -6.52
CA GLU A 17 -7.41 -4.72 -7.94
C GLU A 17 -8.44 -3.61 -8.14
N GLU A 18 -9.51 -3.65 -7.36
CA GLU A 18 -10.52 -2.59 -7.34
C GLU A 18 -9.89 -1.26 -6.89
N ALA A 19 -9.02 -1.28 -5.88
CA ALA A 19 -8.34 -0.07 -5.42
C ALA A 19 -7.44 0.57 -6.48
N VAL A 20 -6.75 -0.25 -7.29
CA VAL A 20 -5.92 0.17 -8.42
C VAL A 20 -6.78 0.73 -9.55
N ARG A 21 -7.90 0.06 -9.88
CA ARG A 21 -8.83 0.47 -10.93
C ARG A 21 -9.46 1.83 -10.61
N ASP A 22 -9.90 2.01 -9.37
CA ASP A 22 -10.57 3.23 -8.91
C ASP A 22 -9.57 4.35 -8.57
N ASN A 23 -8.26 4.07 -8.59
CA ASN A 23 -7.22 4.98 -8.10
C ASN A 23 -7.53 5.49 -6.68
N SER A 24 -8.11 4.61 -5.86
CA SER A 24 -8.52 4.90 -4.49
C SER A 24 -7.33 4.94 -3.55
N GLN A 25 -7.51 5.61 -2.40
CA GLN A 25 -6.48 5.64 -1.36
C GLN A 25 -6.56 4.35 -0.54
N VAL A 26 -5.39 3.77 -0.28
CA VAL A 26 -5.24 2.60 0.59
C VAL A 26 -4.48 3.00 1.85
N LEU A 27 -4.93 2.47 2.98
CA LEU A 27 -4.22 2.54 4.25
C LEU A 27 -3.63 1.17 4.55
N ILE A 28 -2.31 1.12 4.70
CA ILE A 28 -1.54 -0.10 4.95
C ILE A 28 -0.95 0.00 6.35
N ASN A 29 -1.21 -1.01 7.18
CA ASN A 29 -0.56 -1.13 8.47
C ASN A 29 0.66 -2.06 8.35
N CYS A 30 1.84 -1.52 8.66
CA CYS A 30 3.09 -2.27 8.56
C CYS A 30 3.52 -2.87 9.90
N ARG A 31 4.31 -3.96 9.83
CA ARG A 31 4.90 -4.64 11.00
C ARG A 31 5.80 -3.74 11.86
N SER A 32 6.31 -2.66 11.28
CA SER A 32 7.11 -1.65 11.97
C SER A 32 6.30 -0.67 12.83
N ASN A 33 4.99 -0.92 13.04
CA ASN A 33 4.04 0.01 13.68
C ASN A 33 3.97 1.37 12.96
N ARG A 34 4.25 1.37 11.66
CA ARG A 34 4.11 2.53 10.79
C ARG A 34 2.88 2.34 9.90
N LYS A 35 2.12 3.41 9.74
CA LYS A 35 0.93 3.42 8.88
C LYS A 35 1.27 4.14 7.59
N ILE A 36 0.95 3.52 6.47
CA ILE A 36 1.21 4.07 5.14
C ILE A 36 -0.14 4.39 4.50
N LEU A 37 -0.39 5.67 4.22
CA LEU A 37 -1.48 6.09 3.36
C LEU A 37 -0.89 6.32 1.96
N ALA A 38 -1.36 5.58 0.97
CA ALA A 38 -0.79 5.65 -0.37
C ALA A 38 -1.83 5.36 -1.44
N ARG A 39 -1.44 5.52 -2.70
CA ARG A 39 -2.20 5.02 -3.85
C ARG A 39 -1.40 3.91 -4.53
N VAL A 40 -2.08 2.84 -4.90
CA VAL A 40 -1.48 1.78 -5.72
C VAL A 40 -1.74 2.15 -7.18
N ARG A 41 -0.71 2.64 -7.87
CA ARG A 41 -0.84 3.00 -9.29
C ARG A 41 -0.31 1.89 -10.16
N PHE A 42 -1.14 1.46 -11.08
CA PHE A 42 -0.70 0.66 -12.21
C PHE A 42 -0.20 1.58 -13.33
N ARG A 43 0.95 1.25 -13.92
CA ARG A 43 1.43 1.94 -15.11
C ARG A 43 1.02 1.10 -16.31
N SER A 44 -0.11 1.46 -16.93
CA SER A 44 -0.44 0.97 -18.27
C SER A 44 0.51 1.65 -19.24
N PHE A 45 1.49 0.91 -19.74
CA PHE A 45 2.17 1.30 -20.97
C PHE A 45 1.39 0.71 -22.13
N LEU A 46 1.10 1.57 -23.10
CA LEU A 46 0.38 1.26 -24.34
C LEU A 46 0.80 -0.07 -24.98
N ASN A 47 -0.16 -0.68 -25.68
CA ASN A 47 -0.01 -1.71 -26.70
C ASN A 47 0.50 -3.05 -26.17
N ASN A 48 -0.44 -3.93 -25.83
CA ASN A 48 -0.30 -5.37 -25.66
C ASN A 48 0.90 -5.86 -24.82
N SER A 49 0.56 -6.32 -23.60
CA SER A 49 1.19 -7.47 -22.94
C SER A 49 2.28 -7.23 -21.89
N LEU A 50 2.51 -6.01 -21.39
CA LEU A 50 3.23 -5.85 -20.12
C LEU A 50 2.43 -5.03 -19.11
N GLN A 51 1.45 -5.71 -18.51
CA GLN A 51 0.80 -5.22 -17.32
C GLN A 51 1.78 -5.32 -16.15
N VAL A 52 2.45 -4.22 -15.79
CA VAL A 52 3.25 -4.19 -14.55
C VAL A 52 2.26 -4.20 -13.39
N LYS A 53 1.83 -5.40 -12.97
CA LYS A 53 0.95 -5.60 -11.81
C LYS A 53 1.62 -4.85 -10.65
N ALA A 54 0.97 -3.79 -10.20
CA ALA A 54 1.48 -2.93 -9.12
C ALA A 54 1.52 -3.66 -7.77
N PHE A 55 1.02 -4.90 -7.73
CA PHE A 55 1.08 -5.82 -6.62
C PHE A 55 1.31 -7.26 -7.11
N ASP A 56 1.85 -8.12 -6.25
CA ASP A 56 2.03 -9.56 -6.54
C ASP A 56 1.35 -10.46 -5.49
N ARG A 57 1.48 -11.78 -5.66
CA ARG A 57 0.92 -12.79 -4.73
C ARG A 57 1.52 -12.73 -3.32
N HIS A 58 2.68 -12.10 -3.16
CA HIS A 58 3.36 -11.92 -1.89
C HIS A 58 2.96 -10.61 -1.21
N PHE A 59 2.09 -9.79 -1.82
CA PHE A 59 1.75 -8.44 -1.38
C PHE A 59 2.92 -7.44 -1.49
N ASN A 60 3.91 -7.71 -2.35
CA ASN A 60 4.86 -6.66 -2.73
C ASN A 60 4.09 -5.61 -3.54
N MET A 61 4.27 -4.32 -3.25
CA MET A 61 3.50 -3.24 -3.87
C MET A 61 4.37 -2.09 -4.32
N ILE A 62 4.00 -1.48 -5.44
CA ILE A 62 4.52 -0.19 -5.88
C ILE A 62 3.51 0.88 -5.50
N LEU A 63 3.93 1.78 -4.61
CA LEU A 63 3.10 2.83 -4.06
C LEU A 63 3.55 4.20 -4.58
N THR A 64 2.57 5.07 -4.83
CA THR A 64 2.77 6.48 -5.19
C THR A 64 2.04 7.38 -4.23
N ASP A 65 2.50 8.63 -4.11
CA ASP A 65 1.90 9.64 -3.23
C ASP A 65 1.77 9.14 -1.78
N VAL A 66 2.88 8.63 -1.25
CA VAL A 66 2.94 7.91 0.00
C VAL A 66 3.12 8.88 1.16
N ARG A 67 2.22 8.80 2.13
CA ARG A 67 2.34 9.45 3.43
C ARG A 67 2.52 8.39 4.50
N GLU A 68 3.71 8.32 5.06
CA GLU A 68 4.03 7.41 6.16
C GLU A 68 3.93 8.13 7.49
N MET A 69 3.23 7.52 8.44
CA MET A 69 2.89 8.09 9.74
C MET A 69 3.36 7.16 10.86
N TRP A 70 4.05 7.70 11.86
CA TRP A 70 4.47 6.97 13.04
C TRP A 70 4.46 7.86 14.28
N THR A 71 4.46 7.23 15.45
CA THR A 71 4.56 7.93 16.73
C THR A 71 5.96 7.77 17.30
N GLU A 72 6.62 8.88 17.60
CA GLU A 72 7.85 8.86 18.38
C GLU A 72 7.59 9.21 19.83
N THR A 73 8.26 8.50 20.72
CA THR A 73 8.27 8.81 22.14
C THR A 73 9.49 9.65 22.46
N SER A 74 9.26 10.92 22.76
CA SER A 74 10.33 11.81 23.22
C SER A 74 10.65 11.49 24.68
N LYS A 75 11.83 10.92 24.93
CA LYS A 75 12.39 10.77 26.27
C LYS A 75 13.04 12.08 26.70
N GLY A 76 12.23 13.05 27.11
CA GLY A 76 12.72 14.27 27.75
C GLY A 76 13.11 13.96 29.19
N GLY A 77 14.38 14.19 29.56
CA GLY A 77 14.96 13.85 30.86
C GLY A 77 14.11 14.27 32.06
N GLY A 78 13.33 13.33 32.61
CA GLY A 78 12.56 13.48 33.85
C GLY A 78 11.09 13.90 33.72
N LYS A 79 10.54 14.13 32.52
CA LYS A 79 9.10 14.46 32.35
C LYS A 79 8.34 13.34 31.61
N LYS A 80 7.04 13.18 31.94
CA LYS A 80 6.12 12.18 31.37
C LYS A 80 6.34 12.01 29.85
N GLN A 81 6.44 10.75 29.41
CA GLN A 81 6.67 10.35 28.02
C GLN A 81 5.63 11.00 27.10
N LYS A 82 6.09 11.90 26.23
CA LYS A 82 5.23 12.55 25.22
C LYS A 82 5.27 11.74 23.94
N PHE A 83 4.08 11.40 23.44
CA PHE A 83 3.89 10.81 22.11
C PHE A 83 3.77 11.95 21.11
N VAL A 84 4.66 11.98 20.12
CA VAL A 84 4.66 12.97 19.04
C VAL A 84 4.39 12.22 17.74
N ASN A 85 3.32 12.60 17.05
CA ASN A 85 3.01 12.04 15.73
C ASN A 85 3.92 12.72 14.71
N LYS A 86 4.61 11.90 13.92
CA LYS A 86 5.41 12.34 12.78
C LYS A 86 4.86 11.75 11.51
N ASP A 87 4.99 12.51 10.44
CA ASP A 87 4.70 12.06 9.09
C ASP A 87 5.80 12.47 8.12
N ARG A 88 5.97 11.65 7.08
CA ARG A 88 6.86 11.95 5.95
C ARG A 88 6.15 11.67 4.64
N TYR A 89 6.47 12.48 3.64
CA TYR A 89 5.99 12.28 2.28
C TYR A 89 7.07 11.62 1.42
N ILE A 90 6.68 10.60 0.66
CA ILE A 90 7.54 9.87 -0.26
C ILE A 90 6.80 9.77 -1.60
N SER A 91 7.42 10.26 -2.68
CA SER A 91 6.76 10.32 -3.99
C SER A 91 6.50 8.92 -4.58
N ARG A 92 7.46 8.01 -4.44
CA ARG A 92 7.37 6.60 -4.90
C ARG A 92 8.05 5.68 -3.90
N LEU A 93 7.39 4.59 -3.53
CA LEU A 93 7.90 3.61 -2.57
C LEU A 93 7.63 2.19 -3.08
N PHE A 94 8.66 1.34 -3.06
CA PHE A 94 8.47 -0.10 -3.19
C PHE A 94 8.30 -0.69 -1.79
N LEU A 95 7.15 -1.29 -1.52
CA LEU A 95 6.83 -1.94 -0.26
C LEU A 95 6.94 -3.46 -0.44
N ARG A 96 7.67 -4.10 0.47
CA ARG A 96 7.79 -5.56 0.49
C ARG A 96 6.63 -6.17 1.28
N GLY A 97 6.11 -7.28 0.80
CA GLY A 97 4.86 -7.86 1.31
C GLY A 97 4.95 -8.52 2.68
N ASP A 98 6.13 -8.99 3.11
CA ASP A 98 6.33 -9.47 4.49
C ASP A 98 6.11 -8.38 5.56
N SER A 99 6.23 -7.11 5.17
CA SER A 99 6.04 -5.98 6.06
C SER A 99 4.57 -5.59 6.20
N VAL A 100 3.68 -6.10 5.35
CA VAL A 100 2.25 -5.79 5.34
C VAL A 100 1.53 -6.67 6.35
N ILE A 101 0.76 -6.07 7.26
CA ILE A 101 -0.12 -6.82 8.17
C ILE A 101 -1.56 -6.77 7.66
N VAL A 102 -2.09 -5.57 7.43
CA VAL A 102 -3.47 -5.35 6.98
C VAL A 102 -3.47 -4.24 5.95
N VAL A 103 -4.29 -4.43 4.91
CA VAL A 103 -4.60 -3.43 3.91
C VAL A 103 -6.07 -3.05 4.04
N LEU A 104 -6.34 -1.75 4.10
CA LEU A 104 -7.67 -1.18 4.10
C LEU A 104 -7.84 -0.32 2.85
N LYS A 105 -8.82 -0.67 2.01
CA LYS A 105 -9.31 0.22 0.94
C LYS A 105 -10.26 1.24 1.55
N SER A 106 -9.97 2.52 1.39
CA SER A 106 -10.95 3.56 1.72
C SER A 106 -11.96 3.65 0.58
N HIS A 107 -13.24 3.47 0.88
CA HIS A 107 -14.30 3.87 -0.04
C HIS A 107 -14.37 5.40 -0.03
N LYS A 108 -14.22 6.03 -1.19
CA LYS A 108 -14.48 7.46 -1.40
C LYS A 108 -15.53 7.57 -2.48
#